data_AF-A0A822W8K0-F1
#
_entry.id   AF-A0A822W8K0-F1
#
_cell.length_a   1.000
_cell.length_b   1.000
_cell.length_c   1.000
_cell.angle_alpha   90.00
_cell.angle_beta   90.00
_cell.angle_gamma   90.00
#
_symmetry.space_group_name_H-M   'P 1'
#
loop_
_entity.id
_entity.type
_entity.pdbx_description
1 polymer ?
#
loop_
_entity_poly.entity_id
_entity_poly.type
_entity_poly.pdbx_seq_one_letter_code
_entity_poly.pdbx_strand_id
1 'polypeptide(L)'
;MEFINRKHLLQELKNEYKQHLKTGNSHIYIIRASSGIGKSEFIKEITKGFSKIPIEILHLEDTEEFSTFRRFVIELDKLSYSNKYLDFKSFYQRKINSSKAMQLLLKISSFFGQAVLVKKAQENGLEFLASEFNLPSLVVEHREYETFILKAQTENLFEYAKYVLDHSNLYFNFPNASKIEQESLDLLNKLIIKSKGSIFIFECADEKIENSFKNSCNITLKTYQLEKLSEEHIKLYINLLSEQLGLQIEQVDFMVLQDSIRKGDLSEISIILKDFSERLKEDNASQLQSIYQIIENISRTQLVFLILTLYTKGKLQLKELKEIMLETDKTFSSDDVDFLFKNSIKI
;
A
#
# COMPACT_ATOMS: atom_id res chain seq x y z
N MET A 1 -9.87 -0.93 -13.56
CA MET A 1 -9.20 -1.27 -14.82
C MET A 1 -9.08 -2.77 -14.91
N GLU A 2 -9.44 -3.37 -16.04
CA GLU A 2 -9.04 -4.73 -16.43
C GLU A 2 -7.88 -4.57 -17.44
N PHE A 3 -6.65 -4.45 -16.96
CA PHE A 3 -5.51 -4.52 -17.87
C PHE A 3 -4.49 -5.51 -17.34
N ILE A 4 -4.59 -6.73 -17.86
CA ILE A 4 -3.58 -7.78 -17.72
C ILE A 4 -3.57 -8.66 -18.96
N ASN A 5 -2.49 -8.56 -19.73
CA ASN A 5 -2.18 -9.52 -20.79
C ASN A 5 -1.55 -10.82 -20.25
N ARG A 6 -2.18 -11.39 -19.24
CA ARG A 6 -1.77 -12.65 -18.59
C ARG A 6 -3.02 -13.42 -18.18
N LYS A 7 -4.09 -13.34 -19.00
CA LYS A 7 -5.38 -14.00 -18.73
C LYS A 7 -5.22 -15.50 -18.49
N HIS A 8 -4.29 -16.16 -19.21
CA HIS A 8 -3.96 -17.57 -18.97
C HIS A 8 -3.42 -17.81 -17.55
N LEU A 9 -2.34 -17.12 -17.15
CA LEU A 9 -1.75 -17.23 -15.80
C LEU A 9 -2.78 -16.85 -14.72
N LEU A 10 -3.61 -15.84 -14.97
CA LEU A 10 -4.70 -15.43 -14.09
C LEU A 10 -5.74 -16.55 -13.94
N GLN A 11 -6.13 -17.21 -15.03
CA GLN A 11 -7.08 -18.32 -15.01
C GLN A 11 -6.49 -19.55 -14.32
N GLU A 12 -5.22 -19.86 -14.57
CA GLU A 12 -4.49 -20.94 -13.92
C GLU A 12 -4.49 -20.75 -12.40
N LEU A 13 -4.08 -19.58 -11.92
CA LEU A 13 -4.07 -19.26 -10.49
C LEU A 13 -5.48 -19.28 -9.90
N LYS A 14 -6.50 -18.73 -10.60
CA LYS A 14 -7.90 -18.79 -10.14
C LYS A 14 -8.43 -20.23 -10.04
N ASN A 15 -8.05 -21.10 -10.97
CA ASN A 15 -8.43 -22.51 -10.94
C ASN A 15 -7.72 -23.25 -9.80
N GLU A 16 -6.43 -22.98 -9.59
CA GLU A 16 -5.69 -23.50 -8.44
C GLU A 16 -6.28 -23.02 -7.11
N TYR A 17 -6.68 -21.75 -7.00
CA TYR A 17 -7.37 -21.23 -5.81
C TYR A 17 -8.72 -21.94 -5.55
N LYS A 18 -9.48 -22.28 -6.59
CA LYS A 18 -10.72 -23.07 -6.41
C LYS A 18 -10.43 -24.50 -5.95
N GLN A 19 -9.31 -25.08 -6.36
CA GLN A 19 -8.87 -26.39 -5.90
C GLN A 19 -8.33 -26.33 -4.46
N HIS A 20 -7.63 -25.25 -4.10
CA HIS A 20 -7.13 -24.94 -2.75
C HIS A 20 -8.22 -24.99 -1.69
N LEU A 21 -9.38 -24.37 -1.96
CA LEU A 21 -10.48 -24.30 -0.98
C LEU A 21 -10.94 -25.69 -0.50
N LYS A 22 -10.57 -26.76 -1.22
CA LYS A 22 -10.86 -28.16 -0.88
C LYS A 22 -9.76 -28.85 -0.07
N THR A 23 -8.51 -28.40 -0.12
CA THR A 23 -7.35 -29.08 0.51
C THR A 23 -7.03 -28.58 1.91
N GLY A 24 -7.39 -27.34 2.24
CA GLY A 24 -7.23 -26.77 3.58
C GLY A 24 -5.79 -26.43 4.01
N ASN A 25 -4.79 -26.71 3.17
CA ASN A 25 -3.39 -26.32 3.43
C ASN A 25 -3.17 -24.83 3.15
N SER A 26 -2.17 -24.24 3.79
CA SER A 26 -1.74 -22.88 3.45
C SER A 26 -0.95 -22.87 2.15
N HIS A 27 -1.15 -21.83 1.35
CA HIS A 27 -0.55 -21.72 0.02
C HIS A 27 0.34 -20.49 -0.07
N ILE A 28 1.46 -20.69 -0.75
CA ILE A 28 2.46 -19.67 -1.01
C ILE A 28 2.53 -19.45 -2.52
N TYR A 29 2.20 -18.24 -2.94
CA TYR A 29 2.35 -17.80 -4.32
C TYR A 29 3.52 -16.83 -4.41
N ILE A 30 4.56 -17.20 -5.16
CA ILE A 30 5.69 -16.34 -5.44
C ILE A 30 5.48 -15.70 -6.81
N ILE A 31 5.35 -14.38 -6.83
CA ILE A 31 5.22 -13.60 -8.06
C ILE A 31 6.59 -13.02 -8.39
N ARG A 32 7.31 -13.68 -9.30
CA ARG A 32 8.66 -13.30 -9.72
C ARG A 32 8.60 -12.38 -10.93
N ALA A 33 9.08 -11.15 -10.79
CA ALA A 33 9.29 -10.25 -11.93
C ALA A 33 10.41 -9.24 -11.63
N SER A 34 10.97 -8.62 -12.66
CA SER A 34 11.76 -7.41 -12.48
C SER A 34 10.87 -6.22 -12.11
N SER A 35 11.49 -5.11 -11.71
CA SER A 35 10.78 -3.87 -11.37
C SER A 35 9.88 -3.42 -12.52
N GLY A 36 8.70 -2.90 -12.19
CA GLY A 36 7.87 -2.19 -13.15
C GLY A 36 7.01 -3.06 -14.09
N ILE A 37 7.17 -4.39 -14.16
CA ILE A 37 6.41 -5.21 -15.12
C ILE A 37 4.96 -5.54 -14.68
N GLY A 38 4.30 -4.60 -14.02
CA GLY A 38 2.89 -4.70 -13.66
C GLY A 38 2.57 -5.77 -12.61
N LYS A 39 3.43 -5.94 -11.61
CA LYS A 39 3.20 -6.89 -10.50
C LYS A 39 1.96 -6.53 -9.70
N SER A 40 1.84 -5.26 -9.33
CA SER A 40 0.75 -4.71 -8.53
C SER A 40 -0.59 -4.87 -9.24
N GLU A 41 -0.63 -4.60 -10.56
CA GLU A 41 -1.79 -4.81 -11.41
C GLU A 41 -2.16 -6.29 -11.44
N PHE A 42 -1.15 -7.16 -11.63
CA PHE A 42 -1.31 -8.62 -11.58
C PHE A 42 -1.95 -9.13 -10.31
N ILE A 43 -1.43 -8.70 -9.16
CA ILE A 43 -1.94 -9.12 -7.86
C ILE A 43 -3.32 -8.53 -7.61
N LYS A 44 -3.59 -7.26 -7.99
CA LYS A 44 -4.93 -6.67 -7.90
C LYS A 44 -5.97 -7.49 -8.67
N GLU A 45 -5.69 -7.95 -9.88
CA GLU A 45 -6.65 -8.78 -10.64
C GLU A 45 -6.84 -10.19 -10.09
N ILE A 46 -5.77 -10.80 -9.58
CA ILE A 46 -5.86 -12.10 -8.91
C ILE A 46 -6.78 -11.98 -7.68
N THR A 47 -6.56 -10.94 -6.90
CA THR A 47 -7.17 -10.77 -5.59
C THR A 47 -8.62 -10.29 -5.67
N LYS A 48 -9.06 -9.71 -6.79
CA LYS A 48 -10.50 -9.55 -7.11
C LYS A 48 -11.27 -10.88 -7.07
N GLY A 49 -10.60 -11.99 -7.37
CA GLY A 49 -11.21 -13.32 -7.32
C GLY A 49 -11.27 -13.93 -5.92
N PHE A 50 -10.65 -13.31 -4.93
CA PHE A 50 -10.63 -13.80 -3.55
C PHE A 50 -11.83 -13.27 -2.77
N SER A 51 -12.25 -14.04 -1.76
CA SER A 51 -13.37 -13.62 -0.89
C SER A 51 -13.03 -12.45 0.03
N LYS A 52 -11.74 -12.11 0.18
CA LYS A 52 -11.25 -11.03 1.03
C LYS A 52 -10.10 -10.30 0.33
N ILE A 53 -9.99 -9.00 0.60
CA ILE A 53 -8.86 -8.19 0.16
C ILE A 53 -7.61 -8.66 0.93
N PRO A 54 -6.46 -8.88 0.26
CA PRO A 54 -5.22 -9.22 0.94
C PRO A 54 -4.75 -8.09 1.84
N ILE A 55 -4.11 -8.49 2.92
CA ILE A 55 -3.49 -7.61 3.89
C ILE A 55 -2.07 -7.32 3.41
N GLU A 56 -1.79 -6.06 3.12
CA GLU A 56 -0.49 -5.61 2.64
C GLU A 56 0.51 -5.52 3.80
N ILE A 57 1.58 -6.31 3.73
CA ILE A 57 2.66 -6.33 4.71
C ILE A 57 3.86 -5.58 4.12
N LEU A 58 3.89 -4.28 4.38
CA LEU A 58 4.97 -3.41 3.94
C LEU A 58 6.20 -3.60 4.83
N HIS A 59 7.37 -3.71 4.22
CA HIS A 59 8.64 -3.69 4.93
C HIS A 59 8.83 -2.33 5.62
N LEU A 60 9.37 -2.34 6.84
CA LEU A 60 9.78 -1.13 7.55
C LEU A 60 11.20 -0.78 7.10
N GLU A 61 11.51 0.51 6.93
CA GLU A 61 12.87 0.94 6.56
C GLU A 61 13.90 0.71 7.67
N ASP A 62 13.43 0.39 8.88
CA ASP A 62 14.27 0.06 10.03
C ASP A 62 15.01 -1.26 9.80
N THR A 63 16.34 -1.24 9.90
CA THR A 63 17.20 -2.43 9.76
C THR A 63 17.19 -3.34 10.98
N GLU A 64 16.16 -3.26 11.83
CA GLU A 64 16.06 -4.09 13.02
C GLU A 64 15.75 -5.55 12.67
N GLU A 65 16.37 -6.48 13.39
CA GLU A 65 16.02 -7.89 13.29
C GLU A 65 14.51 -8.09 13.54
N PHE A 66 13.90 -8.99 12.76
CA PHE A 66 12.46 -9.33 12.84
C PHE A 66 11.49 -8.20 12.45
N SER A 67 11.94 -7.10 11.83
CA SER A 67 11.07 -5.95 11.53
C SER A 67 9.82 -6.34 10.74
N THR A 68 9.98 -7.16 9.69
CA THR A 68 8.86 -7.60 8.84
C THR A 68 7.90 -8.49 9.61
N PHE A 69 8.41 -9.39 10.45
CA PHE A 69 7.57 -10.26 11.28
C PHE A 69 6.77 -9.45 12.31
N ARG A 70 7.40 -8.46 12.97
CA ARG A 70 6.69 -7.56 13.88
C ARG A 70 5.59 -6.79 13.15
N ARG A 71 5.87 -6.28 11.94
CA ARG A 71 4.87 -5.59 11.13
C ARG A 71 3.71 -6.51 10.76
N PHE A 72 3.99 -7.75 10.37
CA PHE A 72 2.99 -8.78 10.13
C PHE A 72 2.06 -8.95 11.34
N VAL A 73 2.62 -9.09 12.55
CA VAL A 73 1.82 -9.24 13.77
C VAL A 73 0.96 -8.00 14.08
N ILE A 74 1.48 -6.80 13.84
CA ILE A 74 0.73 -5.55 14.01
C ILE A 74 -0.49 -5.51 13.06
N GLU A 75 -0.32 -5.90 11.80
CA GLU A 75 -1.44 -5.95 10.85
C GLU A 75 -2.47 -7.00 11.24
N LEU A 76 -2.06 -8.13 11.82
CA LEU A 76 -3.00 -9.08 12.44
C LEU A 76 -3.76 -8.42 13.59
N ASP A 77 -3.09 -7.70 14.48
CA ASP A 77 -3.76 -7.15 15.65
C ASP A 77 -4.84 -6.12 15.30
N LYS A 78 -4.59 -5.28 14.29
CA LYS A 78 -5.57 -4.31 13.76
C LYS A 78 -6.87 -4.97 13.26
N LEU A 79 -6.79 -6.22 12.83
CA LEU A 79 -7.91 -6.97 12.23
C LEU A 79 -8.70 -7.79 13.25
N SER A 80 -8.30 -7.76 14.53
CA SER A 80 -8.95 -8.48 15.62
C SER A 80 -10.45 -8.18 15.72
N TYR A 81 -10.82 -6.89 15.66
CA TYR A 81 -12.22 -6.47 15.75
C TYR A 81 -13.05 -6.98 14.57
N SER A 82 -12.55 -6.86 13.34
CA SER A 82 -13.30 -7.22 12.13
C SER A 82 -13.42 -8.74 11.95
N ASN A 83 -12.43 -9.50 12.39
CA ASN A 83 -12.42 -10.98 12.28
C ASN A 83 -12.80 -11.69 13.60
N LYS A 84 -13.20 -10.94 14.64
CA LYS A 84 -13.76 -11.44 15.91
C LYS A 84 -12.85 -12.40 16.69
N TYR A 85 -11.53 -12.27 16.56
CA TYR A 85 -10.57 -12.89 17.48
C TYR A 85 -10.09 -11.87 18.51
N LEU A 86 -9.41 -12.36 19.57
CA LEU A 86 -8.90 -11.50 20.63
C LEU A 86 -7.75 -10.64 20.11
N ASP A 87 -7.76 -9.35 20.46
CA ASP A 87 -6.57 -8.50 20.31
C ASP A 87 -5.40 -9.03 21.17
N PHE A 88 -4.19 -8.57 20.87
CA PHE A 88 -2.94 -9.03 21.50
C PHE A 88 -3.01 -8.90 23.02
N LYS A 89 -3.50 -7.76 23.51
CA LYS A 89 -3.62 -7.47 24.94
C LYS A 89 -4.56 -8.47 25.62
N SER A 90 -5.74 -8.68 25.05
CA SER A 90 -6.79 -9.55 25.58
C SER A 90 -6.38 -11.02 25.51
N PHE A 91 -5.70 -11.43 24.44
CA PHE A 91 -5.11 -12.76 24.31
C PHE A 91 -4.12 -13.03 25.45
N TYR A 92 -3.18 -12.11 25.69
CA TYR A 92 -2.20 -12.26 26.77
C TYR A 92 -2.81 -12.19 28.16
N GLN A 93 -3.78 -11.31 28.40
CA GLN A 93 -4.49 -11.26 29.68
C GLN A 93 -5.17 -12.59 30.00
N ARG A 94 -5.83 -13.22 29.01
CA ARG A 94 -6.41 -14.55 29.20
C ARG A 94 -5.36 -15.64 29.40
N LYS A 95 -4.23 -15.55 28.71
CA LYS A 95 -3.12 -16.52 28.84
C LYS A 95 -2.44 -16.43 30.20
N ILE A 96 -2.20 -15.22 30.72
CA ILE A 96 -1.62 -14.98 32.05
C ILE A 96 -2.58 -15.45 33.14
N ASN A 97 -3.88 -15.24 32.95
CA ASN A 97 -4.91 -15.75 33.87
C ASN A 97 -5.15 -17.27 33.73
N SER A 98 -4.35 -17.99 32.95
CA SER A 98 -4.41 -19.45 32.87
C SER A 98 -3.79 -20.09 34.12
N SER A 99 -4.36 -21.21 34.55
CA SER A 99 -3.89 -21.95 35.74
C SER A 99 -2.40 -22.36 35.65
N LYS A 100 -1.88 -22.61 34.45
CA LYS A 100 -0.46 -22.92 34.22
C LYS A 100 0.46 -21.72 34.45
N ALA A 101 0.09 -20.54 33.97
CA ALA A 101 0.87 -19.32 34.21
C ALA A 101 0.85 -18.94 35.69
N MET A 102 -0.29 -19.10 36.36
CA MET A 102 -0.41 -18.97 37.82
C MET A 102 0.48 -19.97 38.57
N GLN A 103 0.50 -21.25 38.16
CA GLN A 103 1.38 -22.26 38.74
C GLN A 103 2.87 -21.94 38.55
N LEU A 104 3.25 -21.39 37.39
CA LEU A 104 4.62 -20.96 37.12
C LEU A 104 5.02 -19.77 38.00
N LEU A 105 4.13 -18.78 38.12
CA LEU A 105 4.28 -17.64 39.03
C LEU A 105 4.44 -18.11 40.47
N LEU A 106 3.59 -19.00 40.95
CA LEU A 106 3.69 -19.60 42.29
C LEU A 106 5.03 -20.32 42.48
N LYS A 107 5.52 -21.05 41.46
CA LYS A 107 6.81 -21.74 41.50
C LYS A 107 7.99 -20.75 41.55
N ILE A 108 7.95 -19.69 40.73
CA ILE A 108 8.96 -18.62 40.76
C ILE A 108 8.93 -17.88 42.10
N SER A 109 7.75 -17.51 42.61
CA SER A 109 7.59 -16.93 43.95
C SER A 109 8.09 -17.85 45.05
N SER A 110 7.94 -19.17 44.91
CA SER A 110 8.51 -20.14 45.85
C SER A 110 10.04 -20.15 45.83
N PHE A 111 10.66 -19.99 44.65
CA PHE A 111 12.11 -19.84 44.54
C PHE A 111 12.61 -18.53 45.16
N PHE A 112 11.91 -17.41 44.96
CA PHE A 112 12.23 -16.15 45.64
C PHE A 112 12.01 -16.23 47.15
N GLY A 113 10.94 -16.89 47.61
CA GLY A 113 10.68 -17.13 49.03
C GLY A 113 11.78 -17.97 49.68
N GLN A 114 12.25 -19.02 49.01
CA GLN A 114 13.41 -19.82 49.43
C GLN A 114 14.68 -18.97 49.48
N ALA A 115 14.94 -18.13 48.47
CA ALA A 115 16.09 -17.23 48.46
C ALA A 115 16.08 -16.22 49.62
N VAL A 116 14.92 -15.66 49.96
CA VAL A 116 14.75 -14.75 51.11
C VAL A 116 14.95 -15.48 52.44
N LEU A 117 14.45 -16.71 52.57
CA LEU A 117 14.64 -17.54 53.77
C LEU A 117 16.12 -17.91 53.96
N VAL A 118 16.82 -18.27 52.88
CA VAL A 118 18.27 -18.53 52.90
C VAL A 118 19.03 -17.29 53.36
N LYS A 119 18.71 -16.11 52.80
CA LYS A 119 19.35 -14.85 53.19
C LYS A 119 19.11 -14.51 54.66
N LYS A 120 17.88 -14.66 55.16
CA LYS A 120 17.56 -14.46 56.59
C LYS A 120 18.22 -15.51 57.50
N ALA A 121 18.35 -16.76 57.07
CA ALA A 121 19.03 -17.79 57.83
C ALA A 121 20.53 -17.48 57.95
N GLN A 122 21.16 -17.01 56.87
CA GLN A 122 22.54 -16.52 56.85
C GLN A 122 22.73 -15.29 57.77
N GLU A 123 21.83 -14.31 57.71
CA GLU A 123 21.86 -13.11 58.57
C GLU A 123 21.72 -13.44 60.07
N ASN A 124 21.07 -14.55 60.42
CA ASN A 124 20.86 -15.00 61.81
C ASN A 124 21.82 -16.13 62.24
N GLY A 125 22.88 -16.41 61.48
CA GLY A 125 23.90 -17.41 61.85
C GLY A 125 23.45 -18.87 61.75
N LEU A 126 22.38 -19.16 61.01
CA LEU A 126 21.83 -20.51 60.78
C LEU A 126 22.30 -21.06 59.42
N GLU A 127 23.60 -21.02 59.17
CA GLU A 127 24.22 -21.37 57.87
C GLU A 127 24.00 -22.83 57.44
N PHE A 128 23.78 -23.75 58.40
CA PHE A 128 23.48 -25.16 58.12
C PHE A 128 22.15 -25.36 57.38
N LEU A 129 21.17 -24.45 57.53
CA LEU A 129 19.90 -24.52 56.78
C LEU A 129 20.02 -23.92 55.38
N ALA A 130 21.01 -23.06 55.14
CA ALA A 130 21.22 -22.41 53.84
C ALA A 130 21.86 -23.36 52.80
N SER A 131 22.64 -24.36 53.25
CA SER A 131 23.33 -25.32 52.38
C SER A 131 22.42 -26.38 51.75
N GLU A 132 21.20 -26.57 52.26
CA GLU A 132 20.19 -27.45 51.65
C GLU A 132 19.46 -26.80 50.46
N PHE A 133 19.54 -25.47 50.32
CA PHE A 133 18.87 -24.73 49.24
C PHE A 133 19.86 -24.37 48.14
N ASN A 134 20.04 -25.28 47.18
CA ASN A 134 20.85 -25.03 45.99
C ASN A 134 20.06 -24.18 44.98
N LEU A 135 20.18 -22.86 45.06
CA LEU A 135 19.56 -21.91 44.13
C LEU A 135 20.57 -21.51 43.05
N PRO A 136 20.54 -22.11 41.85
CA PRO A 136 21.33 -21.60 40.73
C PRO A 136 20.88 -20.19 40.40
N SER A 137 21.84 -19.31 40.05
CA SER A 137 21.51 -18.01 39.46
C SER A 137 20.66 -18.23 38.22
N LEU A 138 19.48 -17.62 38.16
CA LEU A 138 18.54 -17.83 37.04
C LEU A 138 19.04 -17.23 35.71
N VAL A 139 19.99 -16.28 35.76
CA VAL A 139 20.68 -15.69 34.60
C VAL A 139 22.06 -15.22 35.08
N VAL A 140 23.13 -15.47 34.32
CA VAL A 140 24.51 -15.26 34.80
C VAL A 140 25.13 -13.96 34.25
N GLU A 141 24.63 -13.38 33.15
CA GLU A 141 25.19 -12.11 32.59
C GLU A 141 24.13 -11.17 31.95
N HIS A 142 24.44 -9.87 31.86
CA HIS A 142 23.56 -8.85 31.24
C HIS A 142 23.26 -9.13 29.74
N ARG A 143 24.22 -9.68 28.98
CA ARG A 143 23.99 -10.05 27.57
C ARG A 143 23.03 -11.24 27.41
N GLU A 144 23.09 -12.19 28.33
CA GLU A 144 22.16 -13.33 28.35
C GLU A 144 20.74 -12.87 28.69
N TYR A 145 20.61 -11.86 29.56
CA TYR A 145 19.33 -11.26 29.92
C TYR A 145 18.64 -10.55 28.75
N GLU A 146 19.38 -9.73 27.99
CA GLU A 146 18.84 -9.06 26.79
C GLU A 146 18.41 -10.07 25.73
N THR A 147 19.24 -11.09 25.49
CA THR A 147 18.93 -12.17 24.54
C THR A 147 17.69 -12.96 24.98
N PHE A 148 17.57 -13.22 26.29
CA PHE A 148 16.41 -13.90 26.87
C PHE A 148 15.12 -13.08 26.69
N ILE A 149 15.16 -11.76 26.96
CA ILE A 149 14.00 -10.87 26.77
C ILE A 149 13.58 -10.84 25.31
N LEU A 150 14.51 -10.63 24.39
CA LEU A 150 14.21 -10.57 22.94
C LEU A 150 13.61 -11.89 22.46
N LYS A 151 14.16 -13.03 22.90
CA LYS A 151 13.62 -14.35 22.58
C LYS A 151 12.19 -14.53 23.11
N ALA A 152 11.94 -14.13 24.36
CA ALA A 152 10.61 -14.21 24.97
C ALA A 152 9.60 -13.29 24.26
N GLN A 153 10.01 -12.09 23.87
CA GLN A 153 9.17 -11.17 23.08
C GLN A 153 8.83 -11.75 21.70
N THR A 154 9.82 -12.29 20.98
CA THR A 154 9.62 -12.93 19.68
C THR A 154 8.72 -14.17 19.79
N GLU A 155 8.90 -14.99 20.81
CA GLU A 155 8.05 -16.15 21.08
C GLU A 155 6.59 -15.72 21.35
N ASN A 156 6.40 -14.67 22.14
CA ASN A 156 5.07 -14.12 22.41
C ASN A 156 4.39 -13.60 21.12
N LEU A 157 5.11 -12.85 20.28
CA LEU A 157 4.59 -12.40 19.00
C LEU A 157 4.22 -13.58 18.10
N PHE A 158 5.07 -14.61 18.06
CA PHE A 158 4.84 -15.83 17.30
C PHE A 158 3.60 -16.60 17.74
N GLU A 159 3.42 -16.78 19.05
CA GLU A 159 2.25 -17.48 19.59
C GLU A 159 0.94 -16.75 19.32
N TYR A 160 0.94 -15.42 19.41
CA TYR A 160 -0.24 -14.63 19.05
C TYR A 160 -0.56 -14.74 17.56
N ALA A 161 0.45 -14.59 16.70
CA ALA A 161 0.27 -14.76 15.26
C ALA A 161 -0.27 -16.15 14.91
N LYS A 162 0.24 -17.19 15.58
CA LYS A 162 -0.26 -18.55 15.44
C LYS A 162 -1.72 -18.65 15.88
N TYR A 163 -2.07 -18.12 17.05
CA TYR A 163 -3.45 -18.06 17.53
C TYR A 163 -4.37 -17.44 16.49
N VAL A 164 -4.01 -16.29 15.90
CA VAL A 164 -4.82 -15.61 14.90
C VAL A 164 -5.03 -16.48 13.66
N LEU A 165 -3.97 -17.07 13.12
CA LEU A 165 -4.08 -17.93 11.92
C LEU A 165 -4.82 -19.24 12.16
N ASP A 166 -4.86 -19.73 13.40
CA ASP A 166 -5.70 -20.88 13.78
C ASP A 166 -7.20 -20.49 13.84
N HIS A 167 -7.53 -19.20 14.01
CA HIS A 167 -8.91 -18.71 14.13
C HIS A 167 -9.51 -18.25 12.80
N SER A 168 -8.69 -17.79 11.85
CA SER A 168 -9.18 -17.16 10.62
C SER A 168 -8.27 -17.39 9.44
N ASN A 169 -8.86 -17.80 8.32
CA ASN A 169 -8.18 -17.83 7.03
C ASN A 169 -8.02 -16.38 6.53
N LEU A 170 -6.76 -15.97 6.38
CA LEU A 170 -6.37 -14.64 5.96
C LEU A 170 -5.49 -14.71 4.73
N TYR A 171 -5.47 -13.60 3.98
CA TYR A 171 -4.70 -13.46 2.76
C TYR A 171 -3.71 -12.32 2.95
N PHE A 172 -2.45 -12.57 2.64
CA PHE A 172 -1.36 -11.63 2.85
C PHE A 172 -0.66 -11.37 1.54
N ASN A 173 -0.34 -10.10 1.28
CA ASN A 173 0.58 -9.71 0.22
C ASN A 173 1.83 -9.11 0.86
N PHE A 174 3.01 -9.55 0.41
CA PHE A 174 4.31 -9.05 0.82
C PHE A 174 4.97 -8.36 -0.38
N PRO A 175 4.72 -7.05 -0.59
CA PRO A 175 5.44 -6.28 -1.59
C PRO A 175 6.93 -6.25 -1.31
N ASN A 176 7.75 -6.33 -2.37
CA ASN A 176 9.21 -6.26 -2.27
C ASN A 176 9.82 -7.28 -1.28
N ALA A 177 9.30 -8.51 -1.29
CA ALA A 177 9.67 -9.59 -0.38
C ALA A 177 11.18 -9.91 -0.33
N SER A 178 11.95 -9.56 -1.37
CA SER A 178 13.42 -9.63 -1.37
C SER A 178 14.06 -8.95 -0.15
N LYS A 179 13.45 -7.87 0.36
CA LYS A 179 13.94 -7.09 1.51
C LYS A 179 13.68 -7.73 2.87
N ILE A 180 12.85 -8.77 2.95
CA ILE A 180 12.49 -9.39 4.23
C ILE A 180 13.74 -10.01 4.87
N GLU A 181 13.95 -9.78 6.17
CA GLU A 181 15.08 -10.31 6.93
C GLU A 181 15.00 -11.84 7.01
N GLN A 182 16.14 -12.54 7.05
CA GLN A 182 16.15 -14.01 7.07
C GLN A 182 15.45 -14.55 8.32
N GLU A 183 15.63 -13.89 9.45
CA GLU A 183 15.03 -14.21 10.74
C GLU A 183 13.50 -14.07 10.70
N SER A 184 13.00 -13.05 9.98
CA SER A 184 11.58 -12.87 9.71
C SER A 184 11.04 -14.01 8.83
N LEU A 185 11.78 -14.41 7.78
CA LEU A 185 11.40 -15.52 6.89
C LEU A 185 11.35 -16.85 7.65
N ASP A 186 12.29 -17.11 8.55
CA ASP A 186 12.33 -18.34 9.35
C ASP A 186 11.11 -18.45 10.27
N LEU A 187 10.70 -17.34 10.90
CA LEU A 187 9.48 -17.29 11.71
C LEU A 187 8.22 -17.44 10.85
N LEU A 188 8.15 -16.73 9.73
CA LEU A 188 7.03 -16.86 8.79
C LEU A 188 6.92 -18.31 8.29
N ASN A 189 8.02 -18.97 7.96
CA ASN A 189 8.00 -20.37 7.54
C ASN A 189 7.45 -21.30 8.62
N LYS A 190 7.96 -21.19 9.85
CA LYS A 190 7.46 -21.95 11.00
C LYS A 190 5.98 -21.73 11.26
N LEU A 191 5.48 -20.52 10.99
CA LEU A 191 4.09 -20.12 11.17
C LEU A 191 3.20 -20.66 10.04
N ILE A 192 3.63 -20.47 8.79
CA ILE A 192 2.88 -20.85 7.59
C ILE A 192 2.68 -22.38 7.56
N ILE A 193 3.71 -23.17 7.86
CA ILE A 193 3.61 -24.64 7.95
C ILE A 193 2.55 -25.09 8.97
N LYS A 194 2.34 -24.33 10.04
CA LYS A 194 1.36 -24.65 11.09
C LYS A 194 -0.04 -24.14 10.77
N SER A 195 -0.14 -23.08 9.98
CA SER A 195 -1.40 -22.47 9.58
C SER A 195 -2.18 -23.33 8.58
N LYS A 196 -3.50 -23.13 8.52
CA LYS A 196 -4.38 -23.80 7.55
C LYS A 196 -5.15 -22.75 6.76
N GLY A 197 -5.38 -23.04 5.47
CA GLY A 197 -6.26 -22.27 4.59
C GLY A 197 -5.86 -20.81 4.29
N SER A 198 -4.73 -20.33 4.81
CA SER A 198 -4.25 -18.96 4.56
C SER A 198 -3.43 -18.87 3.27
N ILE A 199 -3.40 -17.68 2.66
CA ILE A 199 -2.66 -17.43 1.42
C ILE A 199 -1.61 -16.37 1.65
N PHE A 200 -0.39 -16.66 1.20
CA PHE A 200 0.76 -15.78 1.31
C PHE A 200 1.27 -15.50 -0.11
N ILE A 201 1.15 -14.26 -0.56
CA ILE A 201 1.66 -13.79 -1.83
C ILE A 201 2.96 -13.03 -1.57
N PHE A 202 4.04 -13.44 -2.21
CA PHE A 202 5.34 -12.77 -2.11
C PHE A 202 5.75 -12.18 -3.44
N GLU A 203 6.02 -10.88 -3.45
CA GLU A 203 6.52 -10.17 -4.62
C GLU A 203 8.03 -10.04 -4.56
N CYS A 204 8.77 -10.83 -5.35
CA CYS A 204 10.23 -10.76 -5.37
C CYS A 204 10.78 -10.75 -6.80
N ALA A 205 12.06 -10.40 -6.94
CA ALA A 205 12.80 -10.58 -8.19
C ALA A 205 13.74 -11.80 -8.12
N ASP A 206 14.15 -12.16 -6.91
CA ASP A 206 15.14 -13.20 -6.64
C ASP A 206 14.51 -14.54 -6.22
N GLU A 207 15.38 -15.50 -5.91
CA GLU A 207 15.02 -16.84 -5.44
C GLU A 207 15.04 -16.97 -3.91
N LYS A 208 15.32 -15.90 -3.17
CA LYS A 208 15.51 -15.94 -1.70
C LYS A 208 14.28 -16.49 -1.00
N ILE A 209 13.10 -16.00 -1.39
CA ILE A 209 11.82 -16.46 -0.86
C ILE A 209 11.56 -17.92 -1.22
N GLU A 210 11.77 -18.31 -2.48
CA GLU A 210 11.54 -19.68 -2.92
C GLU A 210 12.41 -20.67 -2.14
N ASN A 211 13.70 -20.36 -2.00
CA ASN A 211 14.66 -21.19 -1.27
C ASN A 211 14.29 -21.34 0.21
N SER A 212 13.68 -20.32 0.82
CA SER A 212 13.24 -20.35 2.21
C SER A 212 12.05 -21.30 2.45
N PHE A 213 11.20 -21.52 1.44
CA PHE A 213 9.98 -22.31 1.56
C PHE A 213 10.02 -23.67 0.86
N LYS A 214 10.93 -23.90 -0.10
CA LYS A 214 10.97 -25.08 -1.00
C LYS A 214 10.95 -26.45 -0.29
N ASN A 215 11.51 -26.54 0.91
CA ASN A 215 11.61 -27.80 1.67
C ASN A 215 10.52 -27.97 2.73
N SER A 216 9.52 -27.11 2.74
CA SER A 216 8.52 -27.06 3.81
C SER A 216 7.40 -28.05 3.55
N CYS A 217 7.17 -28.98 4.48
CA CYS A 217 6.05 -29.89 4.43
C CYS A 217 4.73 -29.16 4.72
N ASN A 218 3.61 -29.66 4.19
CA ASN A 218 2.25 -29.15 4.42
C ASN A 218 1.92 -27.77 3.85
N ILE A 219 2.73 -27.25 2.95
CA ILE A 219 2.44 -26.04 2.19
C ILE A 219 2.36 -26.35 0.70
N THR A 220 1.57 -25.58 -0.04
CA THR A 220 1.58 -25.62 -1.50
C THR A 220 2.31 -24.39 -2.01
N LEU A 221 3.49 -24.60 -2.59
CA LEU A 221 4.33 -23.55 -3.14
C LEU A 221 4.20 -23.50 -4.67
N LYS A 222 3.90 -22.32 -5.20
CA LYS A 222 3.81 -22.07 -6.64
C LYS A 222 4.52 -20.77 -7.00
N THR A 223 5.35 -20.82 -8.03
CA THR A 223 6.08 -19.66 -8.54
C THR A 223 5.53 -19.28 -9.91
N TYR A 224 5.18 -18.01 -10.09
CA TYR A 224 4.76 -17.44 -11.36
C TYR A 224 5.80 -16.42 -11.83
N GLN A 225 6.40 -16.70 -12.98
CA GLN A 225 7.30 -15.76 -13.64
C GLN A 225 6.47 -14.79 -14.49
N LEU A 226 6.66 -13.49 -14.26
CA LEU A 226 6.04 -12.42 -15.01
C LEU A 226 7.06 -11.80 -15.95
N GLU A 227 6.87 -12.03 -17.25
CA GLU A 227 7.71 -11.48 -18.31
C GLU A 227 7.25 -10.09 -18.75
N LYS A 228 8.16 -9.36 -19.40
CA LYS A 228 7.88 -8.05 -19.99
C LYS A 228 6.63 -8.12 -20.87
N LEU A 229 5.71 -7.16 -20.68
CA LEU A 229 4.55 -7.03 -21.56
C LEU A 229 4.99 -6.65 -22.99
N SER A 230 4.26 -7.11 -23.99
CA SER A 230 4.53 -6.69 -25.37
C SER A 230 4.24 -5.21 -25.55
N GLU A 231 4.88 -4.59 -26.55
CA GLU A 231 4.74 -3.14 -26.80
C GLU A 231 3.29 -2.72 -27.04
N GLU A 232 2.50 -3.55 -27.72
CA GLU A 232 1.07 -3.31 -27.95
C GLU A 232 0.30 -3.20 -26.64
N HIS A 233 0.61 -4.07 -25.68
CA HIS A 233 -0.02 -4.06 -24.37
C HIS A 233 0.43 -2.86 -23.55
N ILE A 234 1.71 -2.47 -23.62
CA ILE A 234 2.20 -1.26 -22.96
C ILE A 234 1.52 -0.01 -23.55
N LYS A 235 1.34 0.06 -24.87
CA LYS A 235 0.58 1.15 -25.52
C LYS A 235 -0.88 1.18 -25.05
N LEU A 236 -1.52 0.02 -24.95
CA LEU A 236 -2.89 -0.07 -24.44
C LEU A 236 -3.00 0.40 -22.99
N TYR A 237 -2.01 0.05 -22.15
CA TYR A 237 -1.90 0.58 -20.78
C TYR A 237 -1.77 2.10 -20.74
N ILE A 238 -0.87 2.66 -21.56
CA ILE A 238 -0.68 4.12 -21.67
C ILE A 238 -2.00 4.79 -22.08
N ASN A 239 -2.69 4.27 -23.09
CA ASN A 239 -3.96 4.85 -23.56
C ASN A 239 -5.02 4.86 -22.46
N LEU A 240 -5.20 3.75 -21.76
CA LEU A 240 -6.16 3.66 -20.66
C LEU A 240 -5.80 4.59 -19.50
N LEU A 241 -4.51 4.73 -19.19
CA LEU A 241 -4.06 5.62 -18.12
C LEU A 241 -4.22 7.10 -18.52
N SER A 242 -3.90 7.45 -19.76
CA SER A 242 -4.12 8.79 -20.31
C SER A 242 -5.60 9.19 -20.27
N GLU A 243 -6.50 8.29 -20.66
CA GLU A 243 -7.94 8.52 -20.59
C GLU A 243 -8.40 8.81 -19.16
N GLN A 244 -7.90 8.04 -18.17
CA GLN A 244 -8.20 8.28 -16.76
C GLN A 244 -7.68 9.61 -16.22
N LEU A 245 -6.53 10.05 -16.72
CA LEU A 245 -5.92 11.33 -16.35
C LEU A 245 -6.53 12.50 -17.13
N GLY A 246 -7.44 12.26 -18.07
CA GLY A 246 -8.04 13.27 -18.93
C GLY A 246 -7.06 13.85 -19.95
N LEU A 247 -6.00 13.12 -20.29
CA LEU A 247 -4.95 13.52 -21.22
C LEU A 247 -5.33 13.16 -22.66
N GLN A 248 -5.16 14.09 -23.60
CA GLN A 248 -5.16 13.77 -25.02
C GLN A 248 -3.83 13.12 -25.38
N ILE A 249 -3.86 11.90 -25.93
CA ILE A 249 -2.66 11.11 -26.26
C ILE A 249 -1.74 11.85 -27.25
N GLU A 250 -2.31 12.71 -28.10
CA GLU A 250 -1.58 13.56 -29.05
C GLU A 250 -0.64 14.58 -28.39
N GLN A 251 -0.90 14.93 -27.12
CA GLN A 251 -0.10 15.88 -26.35
C GLN A 251 1.05 15.20 -25.59
N VAL A 252 1.06 13.86 -25.54
CA VAL A 252 2.09 13.09 -24.82
C VAL A 252 3.26 12.84 -25.75
N ASP A 253 4.43 13.38 -25.40
CA ASP A 253 5.67 13.06 -26.10
C ASP A 253 6.14 11.64 -25.75
N PHE A 254 5.89 10.70 -26.67
CA PHE A 254 6.29 9.31 -26.54
C PHE A 254 7.82 9.11 -26.50
N MET A 255 8.63 10.11 -26.88
CA MET A 255 10.09 10.04 -26.72
C MET A 255 10.48 9.97 -25.24
N VAL A 256 9.78 10.70 -24.37
CA VAL A 256 10.02 10.70 -22.91
C VAL A 256 9.70 9.35 -22.29
N LEU A 257 8.71 8.64 -22.85
CA LEU A 257 8.30 7.31 -22.38
C LEU A 257 9.10 6.18 -23.04
N GLN A 258 9.94 6.46 -24.05
CA GLN A 258 10.55 5.43 -24.89
C GLN A 258 11.41 4.44 -24.09
N ASP A 259 12.21 4.94 -23.14
CA ASP A 259 13.05 4.10 -22.31
C ASP A 259 12.24 3.27 -21.31
N SER A 260 11.20 3.84 -20.71
CA SER A 260 10.28 3.12 -19.82
C SER A 260 9.46 2.05 -20.56
N ILE A 261 9.03 2.33 -21.79
CA ILE A 261 8.38 1.35 -22.68
C ILE A 261 9.35 0.22 -23.07
N ARG A 262 10.61 0.57 -23.38
CA ARG A 262 11.67 -0.42 -23.67
C ARG A 262 11.97 -1.31 -22.47
N LYS A 263 11.97 -0.76 -21.26
CA LYS A 263 12.10 -1.55 -20.02
C LYS A 263 10.82 -2.31 -19.67
N GLY A 264 9.67 -1.82 -20.10
CA GLY A 264 8.35 -2.32 -19.71
C GLY A 264 7.98 -1.94 -18.28
N ASP A 265 8.46 -0.79 -17.80
CA ASP A 265 8.21 -0.30 -16.44
C ASP A 265 6.92 0.53 -16.39
N LEU A 266 5.81 -0.15 -16.09
CA LEU A 266 4.48 0.45 -15.96
C LEU A 266 4.39 1.45 -14.80
N SER A 267 5.20 1.27 -13.75
CA SER A 267 5.23 2.17 -12.61
C SER A 267 5.88 3.49 -12.98
N GLU A 268 7.03 3.44 -13.65
CA GLU A 268 7.73 4.61 -14.19
C GLU A 268 6.83 5.34 -15.20
N ILE A 269 6.21 4.62 -16.15
CA ILE A 269 5.24 5.18 -17.09
C ILE A 269 4.10 5.89 -16.36
N SER A 270 3.57 5.29 -15.28
CA SER A 270 2.48 5.90 -14.53
C SER A 270 2.90 7.17 -13.80
N ILE A 271 4.12 7.22 -13.25
CA ILE A 271 4.63 8.38 -12.54
C ILE A 271 4.81 9.53 -13.53
N ILE A 272 5.45 9.26 -14.68
CA ILE A 272 5.68 10.27 -15.72
C ILE A 272 4.36 10.85 -16.22
N LEU A 273 3.36 10.01 -16.50
CA LEU A 273 2.06 10.49 -17.00
C LEU A 273 1.28 11.29 -15.93
N LYS A 274 1.41 10.96 -14.65
CA LYS A 274 0.80 11.73 -13.57
C LYS A 274 1.46 13.09 -13.40
N ASP A 275 2.79 13.14 -13.36
CA ASP A 275 3.55 14.39 -13.28
C ASP A 275 3.23 15.30 -14.48
N PHE A 276 3.16 14.73 -15.69
CA PHE A 276 2.74 15.48 -16.88
C PHE A 276 1.31 16.03 -16.77
N SER A 277 0.35 15.23 -16.26
CA SER A 277 -1.02 15.69 -16.02
C SER A 277 -1.10 16.82 -14.99
N GLU A 278 -0.31 16.75 -13.91
CA GLU A 278 -0.26 17.77 -12.88
C GLU A 278 0.30 19.09 -13.44
N ARG A 279 1.41 19.04 -14.17
CA ARG A 279 1.99 20.22 -14.83
C ARG A 279 1.03 20.87 -15.82
N LEU A 280 0.31 20.07 -16.63
CA LEU A 280 -0.72 20.60 -17.53
C LEU A 280 -1.86 21.30 -16.78
N LYS A 281 -2.25 20.81 -15.60
CA LYS A 281 -3.28 21.46 -14.78
C LYS A 281 -2.77 22.79 -14.22
N GLU A 282 -1.52 22.85 -13.77
CA GLU A 282 -0.90 24.08 -13.30
C GLU A 282 -0.74 25.12 -14.42
N ASP A 283 -0.29 24.70 -15.60
CA ASP A 283 -0.17 25.56 -16.77
C ASP A 283 -1.54 26.10 -17.21
N ASN A 284 -2.56 25.26 -17.26
CA ASN A 284 -3.92 25.71 -17.58
C ASN A 284 -4.49 26.66 -16.51
N ALA A 285 -4.19 26.42 -15.22
CA ALA A 285 -4.60 27.30 -14.15
C ALA A 285 -3.90 28.68 -14.24
N SER A 286 -2.60 28.69 -14.54
CA SER A 286 -1.83 29.94 -14.72
C SER A 286 -2.26 30.70 -15.96
N GLN A 287 -2.55 30.01 -17.07
CA GLN A 287 -3.14 30.62 -18.27
C GLN A 287 -4.52 31.21 -17.97
N LEU A 288 -5.40 30.48 -17.30
CA LEU A 288 -6.71 31.00 -16.89
C LEU A 288 -6.57 32.21 -15.98
N GLN A 289 -5.65 32.18 -15.01
CA GLN A 289 -5.38 33.31 -14.14
C GLN A 289 -4.86 34.52 -14.93
N SER A 290 -3.99 34.31 -15.92
CA SER A 290 -3.53 35.37 -16.82
C SER A 290 -4.68 35.94 -17.67
N ILE A 291 -5.59 35.10 -18.15
CA ILE A 291 -6.78 35.53 -18.90
C ILE A 291 -7.72 36.33 -18.00
N TYR A 292 -7.98 35.88 -16.76
CA TYR A 292 -8.77 36.63 -15.79
C TYR A 292 -8.13 37.98 -15.46
N GLN A 293 -6.81 38.02 -15.22
CA GLN A 293 -6.09 39.27 -15.00
C GLN A 293 -6.13 40.19 -16.22
N ILE A 294 -6.04 39.65 -17.44
CA ILE A 294 -6.22 40.44 -18.66
C ILE A 294 -7.65 41.00 -18.67
N ILE A 295 -8.68 40.18 -18.47
CA ILE A 295 -10.09 40.60 -18.48
C ILE A 295 -10.38 41.67 -17.42
N GLU A 296 -9.92 41.48 -16.18
CA GLU A 296 -10.10 42.45 -15.09
C GLU A 296 -9.37 43.78 -15.36
N ASN A 297 -8.24 43.74 -16.07
CA ASN A 297 -7.45 44.93 -16.38
C ASN A 297 -7.77 45.54 -17.77
N ILE A 298 -8.74 45.02 -18.51
CA ILE A 298 -9.19 45.64 -19.77
C ILE A 298 -9.81 47.00 -19.46
N SER A 299 -9.20 48.06 -19.98
CA SER A 299 -9.77 49.41 -19.94
C SER A 299 -11.03 49.50 -20.80
N ARG A 300 -11.95 50.42 -20.47
CA ARG A 300 -13.17 50.67 -21.27
C ARG A 300 -12.87 50.90 -22.75
N THR A 301 -11.78 51.60 -23.06
CA THR A 301 -11.35 51.88 -24.44
C THR A 301 -10.92 50.62 -25.20
N GLN A 302 -10.22 49.69 -24.53
CA GLN A 302 -9.83 48.40 -25.11
C GLN A 302 -11.04 47.48 -25.31
N LEU A 303 -12.01 47.53 -24.40
CA LEU A 303 -13.27 46.79 -24.49
C LEU A 303 -14.09 47.24 -25.71
N VAL A 304 -14.23 48.56 -25.90
CA VAL A 304 -14.85 49.15 -27.10
C VAL A 304 -14.14 48.72 -28.38
N PHE A 305 -12.79 48.73 -28.40
CA PHE A 305 -12.02 48.28 -29.55
C PHE A 305 -12.23 46.79 -29.88
N LEU A 306 -12.31 45.92 -28.86
CA LEU A 306 -12.57 44.49 -29.02
C LEU A 306 -13.95 44.23 -29.61
N ILE A 307 -14.97 44.93 -29.10
CA ILE A 307 -16.35 44.89 -29.62
C ILE A 307 -16.38 45.33 -31.09
N LEU A 308 -15.69 46.42 -31.44
CA LEU A 308 -15.61 46.95 -32.80
C LEU A 308 -14.89 45.96 -33.76
N THR A 309 -13.85 45.29 -33.27
CA THR A 309 -13.10 44.27 -34.04
C THR A 309 -13.94 43.00 -34.27
N LEU A 310 -14.75 42.59 -33.29
CA LEU A 310 -15.64 41.44 -33.41
C LEU A 310 -16.83 41.72 -34.35
N TYR A 311 -17.36 42.94 -34.32
CA TYR A 311 -18.40 43.41 -35.24
C TYR A 311 -17.89 43.47 -36.69
N THR A 312 -16.73 44.07 -36.92
CA THR A 312 -16.12 44.15 -38.26
C THR A 312 -15.74 42.78 -38.83
N LYS A 313 -15.43 41.80 -37.97
CA LYS A 313 -15.21 40.40 -38.38
C LYS A 313 -16.50 39.59 -38.58
N GLY A 314 -17.68 40.22 -38.46
CA GLY A 314 -18.98 39.58 -38.65
C GLY A 314 -19.36 38.55 -37.58
N LYS A 315 -18.67 38.56 -36.43
CA LYS A 315 -18.94 37.64 -35.31
C LYS A 315 -20.00 38.16 -34.32
N LEU A 316 -20.37 39.43 -34.43
CA LEU A 316 -21.44 40.06 -33.65
C LEU A 316 -22.53 40.55 -34.60
N GLN A 317 -23.76 40.17 -34.32
CA GLN A 317 -24.92 40.75 -34.99
C GLN A 317 -25.23 42.14 -34.42
N LEU A 318 -25.86 43.00 -35.23
CA LEU A 318 -26.24 44.35 -34.82
C LEU A 318 -27.05 44.38 -33.51
N LYS A 319 -27.90 43.36 -33.29
CA LYS A 319 -28.70 43.23 -32.08
C LYS A 319 -27.85 42.97 -30.84
N GLU A 320 -26.87 42.07 -30.94
CA GLU A 320 -25.94 41.74 -29.85
C GLU A 320 -25.03 42.93 -29.53
N LEU A 321 -24.62 43.68 -30.55
CA LEU A 321 -23.84 44.91 -30.36
C LEU A 321 -24.63 45.97 -29.57
N LYS A 322 -25.92 46.16 -29.88
CA LYS A 322 -26.79 47.10 -29.17
C LYS A 322 -26.96 46.73 -27.70
N GLU A 323 -27.16 45.45 -27.41
CA GLU A 323 -27.27 44.94 -26.04
C GLU A 323 -25.97 45.18 -25.25
N ILE A 324 -24.81 44.92 -25.85
CA ILE A 324 -23.49 45.16 -25.23
C ILE A 324 -23.24 46.66 -24.99
N MET A 325 -23.63 47.54 -25.92
CA MET A 325 -23.47 49.00 -25.76
C MET A 325 -24.31 49.55 -24.60
N LEU A 326 -25.54 49.05 -24.44
CA LEU A 326 -26.43 49.44 -23.32
C LEU A 326 -25.91 48.97 -21.95
N GLU A 327 -25.22 47.83 -21.90
CA GLU A 327 -24.62 47.34 -20.65
C GLU A 327 -23.30 48.04 -20.31
N THR A 328 -22.49 48.41 -21.32
CA THR A 328 -21.17 49.03 -21.12
C THR A 328 -21.25 50.51 -20.77
N ASP A 329 -22.23 51.25 -21.30
CA ASP A 329 -22.50 52.64 -20.92
C ASP A 329 -24.00 52.96 -20.93
N LYS A 330 -24.59 53.04 -19.73
CA LYS A 330 -26.02 53.33 -19.53
C LYS A 330 -26.44 54.74 -19.98
N THR A 331 -25.49 55.59 -20.36
CA THR A 331 -25.78 56.93 -20.90
C THR A 331 -26.12 56.94 -22.39
N PHE A 332 -25.80 55.86 -23.11
CA PHE A 332 -26.19 55.70 -24.50
C PHE A 332 -27.67 55.31 -24.59
N SER A 333 -28.51 56.21 -25.10
CA SER A 333 -29.91 55.86 -25.38
C SER A 333 -30.01 54.99 -26.65
N SER A 334 -31.05 54.15 -26.74
CA SER A 334 -31.33 53.38 -27.96
C SER A 334 -31.45 54.26 -29.20
N ASP A 335 -31.92 55.48 -29.01
CA ASP A 335 -32.19 56.46 -30.06
C ASP A 335 -30.88 57.03 -30.63
N ASP A 336 -29.86 57.24 -29.78
CA ASP A 336 -28.53 57.69 -30.20
C ASP A 336 -27.81 56.61 -31.02
N VAL A 337 -27.99 55.33 -30.64
CA VAL A 337 -27.44 54.19 -31.38
C VAL A 337 -28.09 54.07 -32.75
N ASP A 338 -29.42 54.17 -32.83
CA ASP A 338 -30.16 54.14 -34.10
C ASP A 338 -29.82 55.33 -35.01
N PHE A 339 -29.57 56.50 -34.45
CA PHE A 339 -29.12 57.67 -35.18
C PHE A 339 -27.74 57.48 -35.81
N LEU A 340 -26.77 56.95 -35.05
CA LEU A 340 -25.42 56.67 -35.55
C LEU A 340 -25.43 55.61 -36.66
N PHE A 341 -26.22 54.54 -36.50
CA PHE A 341 -26.33 53.49 -37.52
C PHE A 341 -27.08 53.92 -38.78
N LYS A 342 -28.09 54.78 -38.68
CA LYS A 342 -28.77 55.36 -39.86
C LYS A 342 -27.83 56.25 -40.67
N ASN A 343 -26.89 56.94 -40.01
CA ASN A 343 -25.96 57.85 -40.67
C ASN A 343 -24.66 57.16 -41.14
N SER A 344 -24.29 56.00 -40.61
CA SER A 344 -23.13 55.23 -41.04
C SER A 344 -23.31 54.48 -42.37
N ILE A 345 -24.54 54.43 -42.93
CA ILE A 345 -24.83 53.81 -44.25
C ILE A 345 -24.49 54.79 -45.42
N LYS A 346 -23.97 55.98 -45.12
CA LYS A 346 -23.59 57.00 -46.13
C LYS A 346 -22.10 57.35 -46.17
N ILE A 347 -21.21 56.42 -45.81
CA ILE A 347 -19.77 56.54 -46.12
C ILE A 347 -19.32 55.31 -46.91
#